data_AF-A0A2W2BD67-F1
#
_entry.id   AF-A0A2W2BD67-F1
#
_cell.length_a   1.000
_cell.length_b   1.000
_cell.length_c   1.000
_cell.angle_alpha   90.00
_cell.angle_beta   90.00
_cell.angle_gamma   90.00
#
_symmetry.space_group_name_H-M   'P 1'
#
loop_
_entity.id
_entity.type
_entity.pdbx_description
1 polymer ?
#
loop_
_entity_poly.entity_id
_entity_poly.type
_entity_poly.pdbx_seq_one_letter_code
_entity_poly.pdbx_strand_id
1 'polypeptide(L)'
;MAGTKAPAEEIEVAGQTVRLSSPDRVIFPERGFTKADVFRYYLSVGDGIMRALRHRPTTLQRFPDGIDGEMFFQKRVPSRGVPPWVQTTEISFPSGRKAAELCPADLAHVAWAAQMGTVVFHPWPVRADHVDQPDELRVDLDPQPGTDFAHAASAAAELRAILDELGVTGWPKTSGGRGVHVYLRIQPRWSFVEVRRATIALARELGRRRPDLVTTAWWKEERGERVFVDFNQMARDRTIACAYSLRANARATVSTPVDWDELAAVDPDDFDLRTVPQRLAQHGDPHAGIDDAGWDITPLLEWAERDAAAGEGDLPYPPDHPKMPGEPKRVQPSKDRDRPR
;
A
#
# COMPACT_ATOMS: atom_id res chain seq x y z
N MET A 1 -12.98 -5.86 -38.29
CA MET A 1 -11.64 -6.10 -38.87
C MET A 1 -10.69 -6.35 -37.72
N ALA A 2 -10.03 -7.51 -37.65
CA ALA A 2 -8.99 -7.75 -36.66
C ALA A 2 -7.80 -6.85 -37.02
N GLY A 3 -7.65 -5.74 -36.30
CA GLY A 3 -6.52 -4.83 -36.50
C GLY A 3 -5.21 -5.59 -36.31
N THR A 4 -4.26 -5.39 -37.21
CA THR A 4 -2.88 -5.87 -37.04
C THR A 4 -2.35 -5.44 -35.69
N LYS A 5 -1.97 -6.41 -34.85
CA LYS A 5 -1.38 -6.16 -33.53
C LYS A 5 -0.17 -5.25 -33.67
N ALA A 6 -0.09 -4.24 -32.80
CA ALA A 6 1.08 -3.37 -32.75
C ALA A 6 2.37 -4.20 -32.47
N PRO A 7 3.50 -3.89 -33.14
CA PRO A 7 4.75 -4.61 -32.93
C PRO A 7 5.27 -4.42 -31.50
N ALA A 8 6.12 -5.35 -31.05
CA ALA A 8 6.81 -5.15 -29.78
C ALA A 8 7.87 -4.04 -29.90
N GLU A 9 8.06 -3.29 -28.82
CA GLU A 9 9.06 -2.23 -28.69
C GLU A 9 10.18 -2.70 -27.76
N GLU A 10 11.42 -2.30 -28.02
CA GLU A 10 12.55 -2.44 -27.09
C GLU A 10 12.88 -1.05 -26.55
N ILE A 11 12.84 -0.89 -25.23
CA ILE A 11 12.95 0.42 -24.56
C ILE A 11 14.07 0.35 -23.54
N GLU A 12 15.04 1.26 -23.64
CA GLU A 12 16.10 1.41 -22.64
C GLU A 12 15.55 2.09 -21.38
N VAL A 13 15.66 1.42 -20.23
CA VAL A 13 15.23 1.92 -18.93
C VAL A 13 16.33 1.63 -17.92
N ALA A 14 16.87 2.67 -17.27
CA ALA A 14 17.93 2.53 -16.26
C ALA A 14 19.14 1.66 -16.72
N GLY A 15 19.50 1.74 -18.00
CA GLY A 15 20.61 0.97 -18.60
C GLY A 15 20.30 -0.49 -18.91
N GLN A 16 19.02 -0.89 -18.87
CA GLN A 16 18.54 -2.21 -19.27
C GLN A 16 17.54 -2.09 -20.43
N THR A 17 17.67 -2.96 -21.42
CA THR A 17 16.66 -3.11 -22.48
C THR A 17 15.44 -3.88 -21.96
N VAL A 18 14.28 -3.23 -21.95
CA VAL A 18 12.99 -3.82 -21.56
C VAL A 18 12.09 -3.93 -22.78
N ARG A 19 11.66 -5.15 -23.12
CA ARG A 19 10.73 -5.40 -24.23
C ARG A 19 9.28 -5.12 -23.82
N LEU A 20 8.59 -4.22 -24.49
CA LEU A 20 7.15 -4.00 -24.38
C LEU A 20 6.41 -4.72 -25.49
N SER A 21 5.63 -5.75 -25.16
CA SER A 21 4.83 -6.53 -26.14
C SER A 21 3.33 -6.30 -25.98
N SER A 22 2.60 -6.43 -27.09
CA SER A 22 1.16 -6.10 -27.16
C SER A 22 0.85 -4.69 -26.61
N PRO A 23 1.55 -3.64 -27.08
CA PRO A 23 1.42 -2.31 -26.51
C PRO A 23 0.00 -1.73 -26.66
N ASP A 24 -0.73 -2.15 -27.69
CA ASP A 24 -2.12 -1.79 -28.01
C ASP A 24 -3.18 -2.52 -27.17
N ARG A 25 -2.79 -3.47 -26.32
CA ARG A 25 -3.73 -4.19 -25.46
C ARG A 25 -4.40 -3.23 -24.50
N VAL A 26 -5.73 -3.16 -24.53
CA VAL A 26 -6.50 -2.35 -23.58
C VAL A 26 -6.40 -2.97 -22.18
N ILE A 27 -5.98 -2.17 -21.20
CA ILE A 27 -5.91 -2.57 -19.79
C ILE A 27 -7.06 -1.97 -18.99
N PHE A 28 -7.49 -0.74 -19.30
CA PHE A 28 -8.63 -0.06 -18.67
C PHE A 28 -9.71 0.24 -19.71
N PRO A 29 -10.70 -0.64 -19.92
CA PRO A 29 -11.67 -0.51 -21.01
C PRO A 29 -12.49 0.79 -20.98
N GLU A 30 -12.98 1.20 -19.81
CA GLU A 30 -13.79 2.43 -19.68
C GLU A 30 -13.02 3.70 -20.02
N ARG A 31 -11.70 3.72 -19.77
CA ARG A 31 -10.82 4.86 -20.06
C ARG A 31 -10.10 4.75 -21.40
N GLY A 32 -10.10 3.55 -21.99
CA GLY A 32 -9.34 3.23 -23.20
C GLY A 32 -7.82 3.15 -23.00
N PHE A 33 -7.31 3.13 -21.76
CA PHE A 33 -5.87 3.05 -21.53
C PHE A 33 -5.32 1.66 -21.87
N THR A 34 -4.22 1.67 -22.60
CA THR A 34 -3.52 0.50 -23.10
C THR A 34 -2.39 0.06 -22.19
N LYS A 35 -1.79 -1.09 -22.49
CA LYS A 35 -0.61 -1.59 -21.81
C LYS A 35 0.58 -0.65 -21.98
N ALA A 36 0.70 -0.01 -23.14
CA ALA A 36 1.72 1.00 -23.36
C ALA A 36 1.50 2.25 -22.50
N ASP A 37 0.26 2.65 -22.26
CA ASP A 37 -0.05 3.76 -21.35
C ASP A 37 0.34 3.42 -19.91
N VAL A 38 0.00 2.21 -19.42
CA VAL A 38 0.43 1.73 -18.09
C VAL A 38 1.94 1.68 -17.95
N PHE A 39 2.63 1.14 -18.97
CA PHE A 39 4.08 1.05 -18.98
C PHE A 39 4.72 2.44 -18.93
N ARG A 40 4.29 3.37 -19.79
CA ARG A 40 4.83 4.74 -19.87
C ARG A 40 4.46 5.59 -18.66
N TYR A 41 3.27 5.37 -18.07
CA TYR A 41 2.90 5.97 -16.79
C TYR A 41 3.96 5.64 -15.72
N TYR A 42 4.30 4.37 -15.55
CA TYR A 42 5.29 3.98 -14.54
C TYR A 42 6.68 4.55 -14.80
N LEU A 43 7.06 4.72 -16.06
CA LEU A 43 8.30 5.43 -16.40
C LEU A 43 8.22 6.91 -16.01
N SER A 44 7.08 7.56 -16.23
CA SER A 44 6.91 9.00 -15.96
C SER A 44 6.89 9.36 -14.48
N VAL A 45 6.54 8.42 -13.60
CA VAL A 45 6.56 8.60 -12.13
C VAL A 45 7.80 7.96 -11.49
N GLY A 46 8.84 7.72 -12.28
CA GLY A 46 9.96 6.86 -11.92
C GLY A 46 10.63 7.19 -10.59
N ASP A 47 10.94 8.46 -10.34
CA ASP A 47 11.57 8.87 -9.08
C ASP A 47 10.66 8.61 -7.88
N GLY A 48 9.38 8.99 -7.98
CA GLY A 48 8.39 8.82 -6.92
C GLY A 48 8.11 7.35 -6.62
N ILE A 49 7.83 6.53 -7.65
CA ILE A 49 7.55 5.11 -7.42
C ILE A 49 8.80 4.36 -6.91
N MET A 50 10.00 4.76 -7.32
CA MET A 50 11.22 4.16 -6.80
C MET A 50 11.46 4.50 -5.33
N ARG A 51 11.06 5.67 -4.81
CA ARG A 51 11.07 5.91 -3.34
C ARG A 51 10.22 4.86 -2.61
N ALA A 52 9.09 4.49 -3.20
CA ALA A 52 8.17 3.52 -2.61
C ALA A 52 8.57 2.04 -2.80
N LEU A 53 9.40 1.71 -3.79
CA LEU A 53 9.71 0.31 -4.15
C LEU A 53 11.17 -0.10 -3.98
N ARG A 54 12.11 0.86 -3.94
CA ARG A 54 13.55 0.56 -3.98
C ARG A 54 13.96 -0.38 -2.85
N HIS A 55 14.52 -1.52 -3.25
CA HIS A 55 14.98 -2.61 -2.38
C HIS A 55 13.88 -3.20 -1.47
N ARG A 56 12.60 -3.05 -1.84
CA ARG A 56 11.49 -3.69 -1.12
C ARG A 56 11.05 -4.95 -1.86
N PRO A 57 10.97 -6.12 -1.20
CA PRO A 57 10.26 -7.25 -1.77
C PRO A 57 8.82 -6.81 -2.06
N THR A 58 8.30 -7.15 -3.23
CA THR A 58 7.06 -6.59 -3.76
C THR A 58 6.19 -7.67 -4.39
N THR A 59 4.98 -7.80 -3.86
CA THR A 59 3.92 -8.59 -4.47
C THR A 59 3.31 -7.81 -5.63
N LEU A 60 3.12 -8.49 -6.77
CA LEU A 60 2.59 -7.88 -8.00
C LEU A 60 1.14 -8.30 -8.22
N GLN A 61 0.22 -7.34 -8.35
CA GLN A 61 -1.14 -7.62 -8.80
C GLN A 61 -1.20 -7.49 -10.33
N ARG A 62 -1.38 -8.63 -11.00
CA ARG A 62 -1.26 -8.74 -12.46
C ARG A 62 -2.60 -8.95 -13.13
N PHE A 63 -2.76 -8.30 -14.28
CA PHE A 63 -3.93 -8.30 -15.15
C PHE A 63 -3.45 -8.46 -16.60
N PRO A 64 -3.01 -9.66 -17.02
CA PRO A 64 -2.42 -9.85 -18.34
C PRO A 64 -3.34 -9.38 -19.46
N ASP A 65 -4.65 -9.60 -19.34
CA ASP A 65 -5.66 -9.30 -20.35
C ASP A 65 -6.54 -8.06 -20.01
N GLY A 66 -6.07 -7.22 -19.09
CA GLY A 66 -6.79 -6.02 -18.62
C GLY A 66 -7.59 -6.25 -17.34
N ILE A 67 -8.08 -5.16 -16.74
CA ILE A 67 -8.66 -5.20 -15.38
C ILE A 67 -9.95 -6.00 -15.25
N ASP A 68 -10.67 -6.20 -16.37
CA ASP A 68 -11.89 -7.01 -16.43
C ASP A 68 -11.61 -8.50 -16.69
N GLY A 69 -10.33 -8.86 -16.91
CA GLY A 69 -9.88 -10.21 -17.18
C GLY A 69 -9.43 -10.98 -15.93
N GLU A 70 -8.61 -12.01 -16.14
CA GLU A 70 -8.02 -12.76 -15.03
C GLU A 70 -7.06 -11.87 -14.21
N MET A 71 -7.23 -11.94 -12.89
CA MET A 71 -6.39 -11.27 -11.91
C MET A 71 -5.69 -12.31 -11.03
N PHE A 72 -4.39 -12.11 -10.79
CA PHE A 72 -3.67 -12.87 -9.79
C PHE A 72 -2.57 -12.05 -9.09
N PHE A 73 -2.28 -12.45 -7.85
CA PHE A 73 -1.15 -11.94 -7.08
C PHE A 73 0.07 -12.82 -7.31
N GLN A 74 1.13 -12.25 -7.88
CA GLN A 74 2.43 -12.90 -7.99
C GLN A 74 3.32 -12.47 -6.83
N LYS A 75 3.53 -13.41 -5.91
CA LYS A 75 4.51 -13.27 -4.82
C LYS A 75 5.89 -13.76 -5.25
N ARG A 76 5.97 -14.99 -5.76
CA ARG A 76 7.22 -15.61 -6.21
C ARG A 76 7.56 -15.20 -7.65
N VAL A 77 8.78 -14.72 -7.87
CA VAL A 77 9.34 -14.57 -9.22
C VAL A 77 9.73 -15.95 -9.78
N PRO A 78 9.37 -16.30 -11.02
CA PRO A 78 9.74 -17.58 -11.63
C PRO A 78 11.26 -17.77 -11.74
N SER A 79 11.73 -19.03 -11.70
CA SER A 79 13.16 -19.35 -11.85
C SER A 79 13.68 -19.34 -13.28
N ARG A 80 12.79 -19.20 -14.28
CA ARG A 80 13.11 -19.22 -15.71
C ARG A 80 12.32 -18.14 -16.44
N GLY A 81 12.86 -17.66 -17.56
CA GLY A 81 12.20 -16.62 -18.37
C GLY A 81 12.22 -15.23 -17.73
N VAL A 82 13.13 -15.02 -16.78
CA VAL A 82 13.33 -13.74 -16.09
C VAL A 82 14.69 -13.18 -16.53
N PRO A 83 14.77 -11.89 -16.91
CA PRO A 83 16.05 -11.26 -17.27
C PRO A 83 17.08 -11.35 -16.13
N PRO A 84 18.39 -11.52 -16.45
CA PRO A 84 19.43 -11.76 -15.43
C PRO A 84 19.66 -10.59 -14.47
N TRP A 85 19.24 -9.38 -14.85
CA TRP A 85 19.36 -8.17 -14.02
C TRP A 85 18.20 -8.01 -13.03
N VAL A 86 17.12 -8.80 -13.13
CA VAL A 86 15.99 -8.72 -12.20
C VAL A 86 16.41 -9.28 -10.84
N GLN A 87 16.34 -8.43 -9.83
CA GLN A 87 16.68 -8.78 -8.46
C GLN A 87 15.47 -9.28 -7.67
N THR A 88 15.73 -10.16 -6.71
CA THR A 88 14.73 -10.72 -5.81
C THR A 88 15.22 -10.74 -4.39
N THR A 89 14.31 -10.79 -3.44
CA THR A 89 14.60 -10.97 -2.01
C THR A 89 13.71 -12.05 -1.45
N GLU A 90 14.28 -12.95 -0.64
CA GLU A 90 13.53 -13.98 0.06
C GLU A 90 12.77 -13.36 1.25
N ILE A 91 11.45 -13.56 1.30
CA ILE A 91 10.60 -13.18 2.43
C ILE A 91 9.94 -14.41 3.04
N SER A 92 9.63 -14.34 4.34
CA SER A 92 8.86 -15.36 5.06
C SER A 92 7.42 -14.89 5.32
N PHE A 93 6.45 -15.72 4.94
CA PHE A 93 5.02 -15.50 5.17
C PHE A 93 4.60 -15.91 6.59
N PRO A 94 3.41 -15.49 7.08
CA PRO A 94 2.88 -15.93 8.37
C PRO A 94 2.85 -17.45 8.55
N SER A 95 2.67 -18.21 7.47
CA SER A 95 2.66 -19.67 7.49
C SER A 95 4.05 -20.31 7.65
N GLY A 96 5.13 -19.52 7.72
CA GLY A 96 6.53 -19.99 7.69
C GLY A 96 7.05 -20.38 6.31
N ARG A 97 6.20 -20.35 5.27
CA ARG A 97 6.63 -20.55 3.87
C ARG A 97 7.47 -19.36 3.43
N LYS A 98 8.38 -19.60 2.49
CA LYS A 98 9.22 -18.56 1.90
C LYS A 98 8.98 -18.37 0.42
N ALA A 99 9.25 -17.17 -0.10
CA ALA A 99 9.33 -16.89 -1.53
C ALA A 99 10.35 -15.81 -1.84
N ALA A 100 11.01 -15.94 -2.99
CA ALA A 100 11.78 -14.86 -3.59
C ALA A 100 10.82 -13.94 -4.36
N GLU A 101 10.54 -12.76 -3.81
CA GLU A 101 9.70 -11.75 -4.46
C GLU A 101 10.55 -10.77 -5.28
N LEU A 102 9.92 -10.08 -6.24
CA LEU A 102 10.58 -9.02 -6.99
C LEU A 102 11.08 -7.97 -6.00
N CYS A 103 12.34 -7.56 -6.11
CA CYS A 103 12.93 -6.52 -5.28
C CYS A 103 13.51 -5.42 -6.18
N PRO A 104 12.73 -4.39 -6.52
CA PRO A 104 13.16 -3.38 -7.49
C PRO A 104 14.44 -2.65 -7.07
N ALA A 105 15.52 -2.81 -7.84
CA ALA A 105 16.76 -2.05 -7.63
C ALA A 105 16.79 -0.73 -8.43
N ASP A 106 16.03 -0.66 -9.51
CA ASP A 106 15.93 0.49 -10.41
C ASP A 106 14.59 0.47 -11.15
N LEU A 107 14.37 1.48 -12.00
CA LEU A 107 13.13 1.65 -12.75
C LEU A 107 12.90 0.55 -13.80
N ALA A 108 13.94 -0.15 -14.26
CA ALA A 108 13.79 -1.25 -15.21
C ALA A 108 13.01 -2.42 -14.61
N HIS A 109 13.12 -2.63 -13.29
CA HIS A 109 12.36 -3.66 -12.57
C HIS A 109 10.86 -3.37 -12.58
N VAL A 110 10.49 -2.10 -12.38
CA VAL A 110 9.10 -1.64 -12.44
C VAL A 110 8.56 -1.75 -13.87
N ALA A 111 9.35 -1.32 -14.85
CA ALA A 111 9.02 -1.44 -16.27
C ALA A 111 8.81 -2.90 -16.69
N TRP A 112 9.69 -3.81 -16.27
CA TRP A 112 9.53 -5.24 -16.50
C TRP A 112 8.25 -5.79 -15.85
N ALA A 113 7.98 -5.43 -14.60
CA ALA A 113 6.74 -5.83 -13.94
C ALA A 113 5.49 -5.32 -14.68
N ALA A 114 5.49 -4.07 -15.15
CA ALA A 114 4.42 -3.50 -15.97
C ALA A 114 4.26 -4.23 -17.31
N GLN A 115 5.37 -4.56 -17.99
CA GLN A 115 5.36 -5.41 -19.18
C GLN A 115 4.75 -6.80 -18.90
N MET A 116 4.96 -7.34 -17.70
CA MET A 116 4.34 -8.59 -17.27
C MET A 116 2.85 -8.40 -16.91
N GLY A 117 2.27 -7.23 -17.11
CA GLY A 117 0.86 -6.93 -16.84
C GLY A 117 0.58 -6.56 -15.39
N THR A 118 1.60 -6.15 -14.62
CA THR A 118 1.39 -5.61 -13.27
C THR A 118 0.68 -4.27 -13.38
N VAL A 119 -0.46 -4.15 -12.71
CA VAL A 119 -1.18 -2.88 -12.56
C VAL A 119 -0.97 -2.31 -11.17
N VAL A 120 -0.91 -3.13 -10.12
CA VAL A 120 -0.76 -2.64 -8.74
C VAL A 120 0.47 -3.27 -8.08
N PHE A 121 1.27 -2.44 -7.42
CA PHE A 121 2.46 -2.86 -6.67
C PHE A 121 2.18 -2.83 -5.16
N HIS A 122 2.53 -3.93 -4.49
CA HIS A 122 2.34 -4.13 -3.05
C HIS A 122 3.67 -4.45 -2.35
N PRO A 123 4.51 -3.44 -2.08
CA PRO A 123 5.76 -3.63 -1.37
C PRO A 123 5.52 -3.95 0.09
N TRP A 124 6.34 -4.83 0.64
CA TRP A 124 6.42 -5.03 2.08
C TRP A 124 6.97 -3.76 2.78
N PRO A 125 6.66 -3.51 4.06
CA PRO A 125 7.19 -2.38 4.82
C PRO A 125 8.64 -2.59 5.28
N VAL A 126 9.41 -3.41 4.57
CA VAL A 126 10.81 -3.77 4.86
C VAL A 126 11.66 -3.56 3.62
N ARG A 127 12.99 -3.53 3.81
CA ARG A 127 13.97 -3.57 2.73
C ARG A 127 14.78 -4.86 2.76
N ALA A 128 15.46 -5.17 1.66
CA ALA A 128 16.17 -6.42 1.42
C ALA A 128 17.18 -6.80 2.52
N ASP A 129 17.82 -5.79 3.12
CA ASP A 129 18.83 -6.00 4.16
C ASP A 129 18.23 -6.36 5.54
N HIS A 130 16.95 -6.03 5.77
CA HIS A 130 16.28 -6.17 7.07
C HIS A 130 14.84 -6.67 6.90
N VAL A 131 14.68 -7.86 6.30
CA VAL A 131 13.37 -8.41 5.89
C VAL A 131 12.38 -8.72 7.04
N ASP A 132 12.85 -8.68 8.28
CA ASP A 132 12.06 -8.95 9.48
C ASP A 132 11.84 -7.71 10.36
N GLN A 133 12.42 -6.57 9.98
CA GLN A 133 12.37 -5.31 10.73
C GLN A 133 11.83 -4.17 9.85
N PRO A 134 10.55 -3.81 9.97
CA PRO A 134 9.97 -2.76 9.15
C PRO A 134 10.68 -1.42 9.31
N ASP A 135 10.87 -0.72 8.19
CA ASP A 135 11.26 0.69 8.16
C ASP A 135 10.06 1.61 7.88
N GLU A 136 8.85 1.06 7.70
CA GLU A 136 7.59 1.81 7.57
C GLU A 136 6.58 1.35 8.61
N LEU A 137 6.02 2.30 9.37
CA LEU A 137 4.73 2.15 10.04
C LEU A 137 3.66 2.72 9.11
N ARG A 138 2.61 1.94 8.81
CA ARG A 138 1.56 2.29 7.85
C ARG A 138 0.22 2.35 8.57
N VAL A 139 -0.42 3.52 8.54
CA VAL A 139 -1.78 3.72 9.03
C VAL A 139 -2.74 3.70 7.85
N ASP A 140 -3.71 2.79 7.87
CA ASP A 140 -4.74 2.64 6.83
C ASP A 140 -6.09 3.10 7.40
N LEU A 141 -6.59 4.23 6.89
CA LEU A 141 -7.86 4.84 7.27
C LEU A 141 -8.90 4.43 6.24
N ASP A 142 -9.71 3.42 6.58
CA ASP A 142 -10.68 2.77 5.68
C ASP A 142 -12.13 3.16 6.01
N PRO A 143 -12.77 4.01 5.19
CA PRO A 143 -14.19 4.36 5.35
C PRO A 143 -15.09 3.13 5.24
N GLN A 144 -15.86 2.86 6.29
CA GLN A 144 -16.87 1.80 6.32
C GLN A 144 -18.18 2.28 5.66
N PRO A 145 -19.15 1.38 5.37
CA PRO A 145 -20.45 1.80 4.83
C PRO A 145 -21.08 2.93 5.65
N GLY A 146 -21.60 3.96 4.97
CA GLY A 146 -22.07 5.20 5.59
C GLY A 146 -21.02 6.32 5.68
N THR A 147 -19.74 6.01 5.39
CA THR A 147 -18.64 6.99 5.35
C THR A 147 -17.92 6.97 3.99
N ASP A 148 -17.11 7.98 3.74
CA ASP A 148 -16.41 8.22 2.47
C ASP A 148 -15.00 8.80 2.68
N PHE A 149 -14.38 9.27 1.58
CA PHE A 149 -13.04 9.86 1.62
C PHE A 149 -12.95 11.10 2.52
N ALA A 150 -13.98 11.95 2.57
CA ALA A 150 -13.97 13.13 3.43
C ALA A 150 -13.89 12.75 4.91
N HIS A 151 -14.54 11.65 5.30
CA HIS A 151 -14.41 11.09 6.65
C HIS A 151 -12.98 10.58 6.90
N ALA A 152 -12.36 9.86 5.96
CA ALA A 152 -10.96 9.43 6.09
C ALA A 152 -9.98 10.61 6.14
N ALA A 153 -10.19 11.67 5.35
CA ALA A 153 -9.37 12.88 5.38
C ALA A 153 -9.52 13.62 6.72
N SER A 154 -10.73 13.68 7.30
CA SER A 154 -10.95 14.23 8.63
C SER A 154 -10.25 13.40 9.72
N ALA A 155 -10.29 12.07 9.64
CA ALA A 155 -9.55 11.19 10.54
C ALA A 155 -8.03 11.36 10.38
N ALA A 156 -7.55 11.58 9.14
CA ALA A 156 -6.14 11.85 8.87
C ALA A 156 -5.68 13.20 9.45
N ALA A 157 -6.53 14.22 9.43
CA ALA A 157 -6.22 15.52 10.05
C ALA A 157 -6.05 15.39 11.57
N GLU A 158 -6.90 14.61 12.24
CA GLU A 158 -6.71 14.30 13.67
C GLU A 158 -5.44 13.49 13.90
N LEU A 159 -5.16 12.50 13.03
CA LEU A 159 -3.90 11.75 13.08
C LEU A 159 -2.69 12.70 12.96
N ARG A 160 -2.69 13.67 12.03
CA ARG A 160 -1.63 14.68 11.91
C ARG A 160 -1.38 15.40 13.23
N ALA A 161 -2.44 15.83 13.93
CA ALA A 161 -2.30 16.50 15.23
C ALA A 161 -1.60 15.62 16.27
N ILE A 162 -1.94 14.32 16.31
CA ILE A 162 -1.25 13.34 17.19
C ILE A 162 0.22 13.18 16.78
N LEU A 163 0.51 13.12 15.49
CA LEU A 163 1.88 13.00 14.98
C LEU A 163 2.72 14.26 15.27
N ASP A 164 2.11 15.44 15.19
CA ASP A 164 2.76 16.72 15.54
C ASP A 164 3.12 16.75 17.04
N GLU A 165 2.24 16.27 17.92
CA GLU A 165 2.53 16.11 19.36
C GLU A 165 3.67 15.12 19.63
N LEU A 166 3.77 14.06 18.83
CA LEU A 166 4.85 13.07 18.89
C LEU A 166 6.14 13.56 18.23
N GLY A 167 6.12 14.71 17.53
CA GLY A 167 7.26 15.25 16.80
C GLY A 167 7.70 14.38 15.62
N VAL A 168 6.77 13.67 14.97
CA VAL A 168 7.08 12.80 13.82
C VAL A 168 6.34 13.26 12.57
N THR A 169 7.05 13.28 11.43
CA THR A 169 6.44 13.55 10.13
C THR A 169 5.70 12.33 9.60
N GLY A 170 4.39 12.46 9.42
CA GLY A 170 3.60 11.52 8.62
C GLY A 170 3.57 11.92 7.13
N TRP A 171 3.41 10.93 6.25
CA TRP A 171 3.43 11.09 4.80
C TRP A 171 2.12 10.57 4.20
N PRO A 172 1.11 11.44 3.99
CA PRO A 172 -0.21 11.03 3.56
C PRO A 172 -0.27 10.76 2.06
N LYS A 173 -1.11 9.82 1.66
CA LYS A 173 -1.47 9.57 0.27
C LYS A 173 -2.92 9.12 0.18
N THR A 174 -3.58 9.48 -0.93
CA THR A 174 -4.85 8.82 -1.26
C THR A 174 -4.57 7.34 -1.48
N SER A 175 -5.53 6.47 -1.14
CA SER A 175 -5.42 5.06 -1.52
C SER A 175 -5.63 4.84 -3.02
N GLY A 176 -6.23 5.80 -3.75
CA GLY A 176 -6.85 5.58 -5.07
C GLY A 176 -8.15 4.77 -4.99
N GLY A 177 -8.68 4.57 -3.78
CA GLY A 177 -10.03 4.07 -3.53
C GLY A 177 -10.78 5.11 -2.71
N ARG A 178 -11.35 4.69 -1.58
CA ARG A 178 -12.06 5.61 -0.67
C ARG A 178 -11.23 6.04 0.54
N GLY A 179 -10.17 5.29 0.88
CA GLY A 179 -9.38 5.53 2.09
C GLY A 179 -8.16 6.41 1.90
N VAL A 180 -7.52 6.71 3.01
CA VAL A 180 -6.24 7.44 3.11
C VAL A 180 -5.21 6.52 3.75
N HIS A 181 -3.98 6.55 3.24
CA HIS A 181 -2.85 5.91 3.92
C HIS A 181 -1.90 6.99 4.43
N VAL A 182 -1.40 6.84 5.64
CA VAL A 182 -0.35 7.71 6.21
C VAL A 182 0.83 6.84 6.59
N TYR A 183 1.98 7.12 6.00
CA TYR A 183 3.22 6.38 6.27
C TYR A 183 4.09 7.16 7.23
N LEU A 184 4.78 6.46 8.11
CA LEU A 184 5.84 7.00 8.96
C LEU A 184 7.11 6.20 8.65
N ARG A 185 8.21 6.89 8.31
CA ARG A 185 9.53 6.29 8.21
C ARG A 185 10.06 6.04 9.62
N ILE A 186 10.40 4.79 9.92
CA ILE A 186 10.89 4.35 11.23
C ILE A 186 12.26 3.70 11.07
N GLN A 187 13.03 3.64 12.16
CA GLN A 187 14.28 2.88 12.16
C GLN A 187 13.98 1.37 12.05
N PRO A 188 14.72 0.59 11.24
CA PRO A 188 14.51 -0.86 11.10
C PRO A 188 15.09 -1.62 12.31
N ARG A 189 14.59 -1.33 13.51
CA ARG A 189 15.04 -1.94 14.79
C ARG A 189 14.02 -2.93 15.34
N TRP A 190 12.75 -2.69 15.07
CA TRP A 190 11.62 -3.41 15.67
C TRP A 190 11.08 -4.48 14.74
N SER A 191 10.57 -5.55 15.33
CA SER A 191 9.86 -6.61 14.61
C SER A 191 8.49 -6.17 14.11
N PHE A 192 7.92 -6.90 13.14
CA PHE A 192 6.53 -6.73 12.72
C PHE A 192 5.53 -6.72 13.89
N VAL A 193 5.77 -7.51 14.93
CA VAL A 193 4.88 -7.60 16.10
C VAL A 193 4.89 -6.29 16.88
N GLU A 194 6.07 -5.72 17.12
CA GLU A 194 6.24 -4.46 17.83
C GLU A 194 5.68 -3.28 17.01
N VAL A 195 5.96 -3.20 15.72
CA VAL A 195 5.43 -2.12 14.86
C VAL A 195 3.90 -2.21 14.76
N ARG A 196 3.33 -3.41 14.70
CA ARG A 196 1.88 -3.59 14.76
C ARG A 196 1.30 -3.15 16.11
N ARG A 197 1.95 -3.48 17.23
CA ARG A 197 1.52 -3.00 18.57
C ARG A 197 1.55 -1.48 18.68
N ALA A 198 2.61 -0.85 18.18
CA ALA A 198 2.70 0.61 18.08
C ALA A 198 1.55 1.21 17.24
N THR A 199 1.22 0.56 16.11
CA THR A 199 0.11 0.97 15.25
C THR A 199 -1.24 0.85 15.96
N ILE A 200 -1.46 -0.21 16.74
CA ILE A 200 -2.68 -0.39 17.55
C ILE A 200 -2.81 0.72 18.59
N ALA A 201 -1.73 1.05 19.31
CA ALA A 201 -1.74 2.11 20.30
C ALA A 201 -2.07 3.48 19.68
N LEU A 202 -1.46 3.79 18.52
CA LEU A 202 -1.76 4.99 17.76
C LEU A 202 -3.24 5.03 17.29
N ALA A 203 -3.74 3.89 16.79
CA ALA A 203 -5.13 3.77 16.34
C ALA A 203 -6.14 3.94 17.49
N ARG A 204 -5.82 3.44 18.68
CA ARG A 204 -6.63 3.64 19.88
C ARG A 204 -6.64 5.08 20.33
N GLU A 205 -5.49 5.74 20.34
CA GLU A 205 -5.41 7.16 20.69
C GLU A 205 -6.28 8.00 19.74
N LEU A 206 -6.18 7.74 18.43
CA LEU A 206 -7.04 8.37 17.44
C LEU A 206 -8.54 8.09 17.71
N GLY A 207 -8.90 6.85 18.02
CA GLY A 207 -10.26 6.46 18.39
C GLY A 207 -10.77 7.11 19.69
N ARG A 208 -9.91 7.36 20.68
CA ARG A 208 -10.26 8.06 21.92
C ARG A 208 -10.52 9.55 21.70
N ARG A 209 -9.76 10.18 20.80
CA ARG A 209 -9.95 11.60 20.46
C ARG A 209 -11.17 11.83 19.59
N ARG A 210 -11.46 10.89 18.67
CA ARG A 210 -12.58 10.98 17.72
C ARG A 210 -13.46 9.71 17.71
N PRO A 211 -14.11 9.36 18.83
CA PRO A 211 -14.93 8.14 18.93
C PRO A 211 -16.21 8.18 18.08
N ASP A 212 -16.61 9.38 17.64
CA ASP A 212 -17.67 9.61 16.67
C ASP A 212 -17.27 9.20 15.25
N LEU A 213 -15.99 9.31 14.91
CA LEU A 213 -15.48 9.18 13.54
C LEU A 213 -14.63 7.92 13.33
N VAL A 214 -13.93 7.44 14.35
CA VAL A 214 -12.89 6.42 14.21
C VAL A 214 -13.20 5.18 15.04
N THR A 215 -12.88 4.01 14.51
CA THR A 215 -13.01 2.73 15.21
C THR A 215 -11.84 1.78 14.95
N THR A 216 -11.49 0.98 15.96
CA THR A 216 -10.57 -0.16 15.85
C THR A 216 -11.30 -1.50 16.04
N ALA A 217 -12.64 -1.49 15.97
CA ALA A 217 -13.43 -2.71 16.14
C ALA A 217 -13.13 -3.72 15.03
N TRP A 218 -12.68 -4.91 15.44
CA TRP A 218 -12.32 -5.96 14.49
C TRP A 218 -13.54 -6.44 13.70
N TRP A 219 -14.68 -6.60 14.39
CA TRP A 219 -15.95 -7.05 13.84
C TRP A 219 -16.63 -5.95 13.03
N LYS A 220 -17.04 -6.28 11.79
CA LYS A 220 -17.63 -5.29 10.87
C LYS A 220 -18.96 -4.72 11.41
N GLU A 221 -19.73 -5.55 12.09
CA GLU A 221 -21.00 -5.20 12.73
C GLU A 221 -20.85 -4.18 13.87
N GLU A 222 -19.68 -4.10 14.49
CA GLU A 222 -19.39 -3.17 15.60
C GLU A 222 -18.80 -1.83 15.13
N ARG A 223 -18.43 -1.72 13.84
CA ARG A 223 -17.77 -0.51 13.32
C ARG A 223 -18.72 0.69 13.25
N GLY A 224 -19.96 0.44 12.85
CA GLY A 224 -20.92 1.49 12.51
C GLY A 224 -20.47 2.33 11.32
N GLU A 225 -20.98 3.56 11.23
CA GLU A 225 -20.63 4.54 10.19
C GLU A 225 -19.38 5.32 10.62
N ARG A 226 -18.24 4.64 10.68
CA ARG A 226 -16.95 5.20 11.10
C ARG A 226 -15.83 4.80 10.16
N VAL A 227 -14.73 5.52 10.22
CA VAL A 227 -13.45 5.15 9.60
C VAL A 227 -12.79 4.08 10.45
N PHE A 228 -12.55 2.91 9.86
CA PHE A 228 -11.80 1.83 10.50
C PHE A 228 -10.31 2.06 10.31
N VAL A 229 -9.54 2.02 11.41
CA VAL A 229 -8.08 1.99 11.31
C VAL A 229 -7.65 0.53 11.17
N ASP A 230 -7.25 0.12 9.97
CA ASP A 230 -6.82 -1.27 9.73
C ASP A 230 -5.39 -1.50 10.22
N PHE A 231 -5.25 -1.62 11.54
CA PHE A 231 -3.99 -1.93 12.21
C PHE A 231 -3.36 -3.25 11.76
N ASN A 232 -4.14 -4.17 11.16
CA ASN A 232 -3.61 -5.43 10.65
C ASN A 232 -2.86 -5.25 9.34
N GLN A 233 -2.87 -4.09 8.69
CA GLN A 233 -2.00 -3.78 7.54
C GLN A 233 -0.51 -3.78 7.89
N MET A 234 -0.17 -3.69 9.19
CA MET A 234 1.19 -3.88 9.69
C MET A 234 1.54 -5.34 10.02
N ALA A 235 0.61 -6.28 9.87
CA ALA A 235 0.96 -7.69 9.92
C ALA A 235 1.77 -8.10 8.67
N ARG A 236 2.36 -9.30 8.69
CA ARG A 236 3.07 -9.82 7.52
C ARG A 236 2.09 -10.13 6.39
N ASP A 237 2.58 -10.04 5.16
CA ASP A 237 1.86 -10.52 3.96
C ASP A 237 0.52 -9.83 3.70
N ARG A 238 0.49 -8.50 3.93
CA ARG A 238 -0.68 -7.66 3.71
C ARG A 238 -0.50 -6.80 2.47
N THR A 239 -1.54 -6.75 1.64
CA THR A 239 -1.52 -5.96 0.42
C THR A 239 -1.93 -4.52 0.71
N ILE A 240 -1.02 -3.60 0.41
CA ILE A 240 -1.27 -2.15 0.41
C ILE A 240 -0.66 -1.57 -0.86
N ALA A 241 -1.42 -0.80 -1.62
CA ALA A 241 -0.88 -0.19 -2.84
C ALA A 241 0.18 0.87 -2.45
N CYS A 242 1.34 0.84 -3.10
CA CYS A 242 2.38 1.83 -2.84
C CYS A 242 2.04 3.21 -3.41
N ALA A 243 2.76 4.24 -2.97
CA ALA A 243 2.72 5.54 -3.62
C ALA A 243 2.99 5.41 -5.13
N TYR A 244 2.25 6.17 -5.94
CA TYR A 244 2.29 6.16 -7.40
C TYR A 244 1.84 4.86 -8.08
N SER A 245 1.42 3.83 -7.33
CA SER A 245 0.81 2.65 -7.95
C SER A 245 -0.57 3.00 -8.50
N LEU A 246 -0.85 2.58 -9.73
CA LEU A 246 -2.22 2.51 -10.25
C LEU A 246 -3.06 1.59 -9.38
N ARG A 247 -4.37 1.78 -9.42
CA ARG A 247 -5.37 0.87 -8.85
C ARG A 247 -6.10 0.17 -9.98
N ALA A 248 -6.43 -1.09 -9.77
CA ALA A 248 -7.23 -1.88 -10.69
C ALA A 248 -8.73 -1.60 -10.50
N ASN A 249 -9.14 -0.38 -10.84
CA ASN A 249 -10.54 0.02 -10.90
C ASN A 249 -10.83 0.66 -12.27
N ALA A 250 -12.10 0.74 -12.63
CA ALA A 250 -12.56 1.31 -13.90
C ALA A 250 -12.04 2.73 -14.17
N ARG A 251 -11.81 3.50 -13.11
CA ARG A 251 -11.38 4.90 -13.17
C ARG A 251 -9.88 5.07 -13.42
N ALA A 252 -9.08 3.99 -13.33
CA ALA A 252 -7.62 4.02 -13.48
C ALA A 252 -6.93 4.99 -12.51
N THR A 253 -7.46 5.12 -11.30
CA THR A 253 -6.93 6.03 -10.28
C THR A 253 -5.57 5.58 -9.75
N VAL A 254 -4.86 6.48 -9.10
CA VAL A 254 -3.54 6.25 -8.51
C VAL A 254 -3.57 6.44 -7.00
N SER A 255 -2.82 5.60 -6.25
CA SER A 255 -2.51 5.87 -4.84
C SER A 255 -1.51 7.03 -4.75
N THR A 256 -1.99 8.26 -4.59
CA THR A 256 -1.20 9.46 -4.88
C THR A 256 -0.73 10.16 -3.61
N PRO A 257 0.59 10.35 -3.42
CA PRO A 257 1.13 11.27 -2.42
C PRO A 257 0.52 12.66 -2.53
N VAL A 258 0.18 13.23 -1.38
CA VAL A 258 -0.35 14.59 -1.25
C VAL A 258 0.31 15.27 -0.08
N ASP A 259 0.33 16.60 -0.09
CA ASP A 259 0.70 17.38 1.09
C ASP A 259 -0.43 17.31 2.12
N TRP A 260 -0.08 17.48 3.40
CA TRP A 260 -1.08 17.47 4.46
C TRP A 260 -2.15 18.56 4.29
N ASP A 261 -1.74 19.74 3.81
CA ASP A 261 -2.62 20.91 3.72
C ASP A 261 -3.65 20.80 2.59
N GLU A 262 -3.41 19.95 1.59
CA GLU A 262 -4.35 19.72 0.49
C GLU A 262 -5.24 18.48 0.68
N LEU A 263 -4.88 17.56 1.59
CA LEU A 263 -5.54 16.25 1.70
C LEU A 263 -7.06 16.33 1.89
N ALA A 264 -7.56 17.35 2.60
CA ALA A 264 -8.99 17.55 2.83
C ALA A 264 -9.74 18.14 1.61
N ALA A 265 -9.02 18.68 0.64
CA ALA A 265 -9.58 19.38 -0.52
C ALA A 265 -9.52 18.58 -1.82
N VAL A 266 -8.75 17.48 -1.86
CA VAL A 266 -8.60 16.65 -3.06
C VAL A 266 -9.72 15.63 -3.19
N ASP A 267 -10.10 15.30 -4.43
CA ASP A 267 -10.89 14.11 -4.74
C ASP A 267 -9.93 13.00 -5.20
N PRO A 268 -10.00 11.76 -4.67
CA PRO A 268 -9.23 10.64 -5.20
C PRO A 268 -9.36 10.44 -6.71
N ASP A 269 -10.49 10.82 -7.32
CA ASP A 269 -10.74 10.70 -8.75
C ASP A 269 -10.03 11.79 -9.58
N ASP A 270 -9.48 12.84 -8.95
CA ASP A 270 -8.58 13.80 -9.60
C ASP A 270 -7.25 13.15 -10.01
N PHE A 271 -6.90 12.01 -9.41
CA PHE A 271 -5.62 11.34 -9.59
C PHE A 271 -5.75 10.05 -10.38
N ASP A 272 -5.45 10.12 -11.67
CA ASP A 272 -5.44 8.96 -12.57
C ASP A 272 -4.13 8.83 -13.35
N LEU A 273 -4.05 7.77 -14.15
CA LEU A 273 -2.92 7.45 -15.03
C LEU A 273 -2.42 8.66 -15.85
N ARG A 274 -3.33 9.56 -16.28
CA ARG A 274 -3.00 10.70 -17.14
C ARG A 274 -2.69 11.97 -16.34
N THR A 275 -3.35 12.21 -15.21
CA THR A 275 -3.21 13.46 -14.44
C THR A 275 -1.98 13.47 -13.53
N VAL A 276 -1.65 12.33 -12.91
CA VAL A 276 -0.54 12.25 -11.93
C VAL A 276 0.83 12.63 -12.50
N PRO A 277 1.23 12.22 -13.71
CA PRO A 277 2.52 12.64 -14.27
C PRO A 277 2.64 14.17 -14.42
N GLN A 278 1.55 14.83 -14.79
CA GLN A 278 1.52 16.30 -14.94
C GLN A 278 1.63 16.97 -13.57
N ARG A 279 0.91 16.45 -12.57
CA ARG A 279 1.00 16.92 -11.19
C ARG A 279 2.41 16.81 -10.64
N LEU A 280 3.04 15.66 -10.79
CA LEU A 280 4.41 15.41 -10.30
C LEU A 280 5.42 16.38 -10.94
N ALA A 281 5.29 16.64 -12.24
CA ALA A 281 6.12 17.61 -12.94
C ALA A 281 5.89 19.07 -12.49
N GLN A 282 4.67 19.43 -12.10
CA GLN A 282 4.32 20.80 -11.69
C GLN A 282 4.63 21.10 -10.23
N HIS A 283 4.37 20.14 -9.33
CA HIS A 283 4.39 20.35 -7.89
C HIS A 283 5.57 19.65 -7.18
N GLY A 284 6.26 18.75 -7.87
CA GLY A 284 7.24 17.86 -7.24
C GLY A 284 6.58 16.71 -6.49
N ASP A 285 7.38 15.96 -5.74
CA ASP A 285 6.94 14.79 -4.97
C ASP A 285 6.68 15.18 -3.51
N PRO A 286 5.43 15.16 -3.02
CA PRO A 286 5.12 15.42 -1.61
C PRO A 286 5.82 14.45 -0.64
N HIS A 287 6.30 13.30 -1.12
CA HIS A 287 7.04 12.32 -0.31
C HIS A 287 8.56 12.40 -0.53
N ALA A 288 9.09 13.47 -1.13
CA ALA A 288 10.50 13.58 -1.48
C ALA A 288 11.46 13.34 -0.30
N GLY A 289 11.09 13.80 0.91
CA GLY A 289 11.87 13.69 2.14
C GLY A 289 11.53 12.49 3.03
N ILE A 290 10.73 11.53 2.56
CA ILE A 290 10.28 10.39 3.40
C ILE A 290 11.44 9.55 3.96
N ASP A 291 12.58 9.53 3.28
CA ASP A 291 13.75 8.75 3.68
C ASP A 291 14.80 9.58 4.47
N ASP A 292 14.52 10.86 4.78
CA ASP A 292 15.50 11.76 5.41
C ASP A 292 15.78 11.41 6.87
N ALA A 293 14.78 10.88 7.60
CA ALA A 293 14.93 10.49 9.01
C ALA A 293 14.06 9.29 9.39
N GLY A 294 14.67 8.32 10.06
CA GLY A 294 13.98 7.21 10.71
C GLY A 294 13.57 7.57 12.13
N TRP A 295 12.25 7.58 12.39
CA TRP A 295 11.70 7.84 13.71
C TRP A 295 11.85 6.65 14.68
N ASP A 296 11.96 6.96 15.97
CA ASP A 296 11.98 5.98 17.05
C ASP A 296 10.56 5.77 17.59
N ILE A 297 10.01 4.57 17.42
CA ILE A 297 8.62 4.26 17.82
C ILE A 297 8.47 3.93 19.30
N THR A 298 9.54 4.02 20.11
CA THR A 298 9.50 3.79 21.56
C THR A 298 8.30 4.47 22.25
N PRO A 299 7.96 5.75 21.96
CA PRO A 299 6.79 6.39 22.55
C PRO A 299 5.47 5.64 22.29
N LEU A 300 5.26 5.07 21.10
CA LEU A 300 4.07 4.27 20.80
C LEU A 300 4.10 2.89 21.48
N LEU A 301 5.29 2.33 21.69
CA LEU A 301 5.43 1.09 22.45
C LEU A 301 5.10 1.31 23.93
N GLU A 302 5.52 2.44 24.51
CA GLU A 302 5.12 2.86 25.86
C GLU A 302 3.60 3.05 25.96
N TRP A 303 2.96 3.63 24.93
CA TRP A 303 1.49 3.70 24.86
C TRP A 303 0.85 2.31 24.80
N ALA A 304 1.42 1.39 24.01
CA ALA A 304 0.94 0.01 23.93
C ALA A 304 1.08 -0.74 25.26
N GLU A 305 2.12 -0.46 26.05
CA GLU A 305 2.29 -1.01 27.40
C GLU A 305 1.31 -0.43 28.40
N ARG A 306 1.10 0.90 28.36
CA ARG A 306 0.07 1.58 29.15
C ARG A 306 -1.32 1.01 28.87
N ASP A 307 -1.68 0.87 27.60
CA ASP A 307 -2.97 0.32 27.18
C ASP A 307 -3.13 -1.13 27.68
N ALA A 308 -2.09 -1.96 27.54
CA ALA A 308 -2.11 -3.33 28.04
C ALA A 308 -2.27 -3.40 29.56
N ALA A 309 -1.61 -2.53 30.32
CA ALA A 309 -1.76 -2.43 31.77
C ALA A 309 -3.18 -1.98 32.18
N ALA A 310 -3.87 -1.22 31.32
CA ALA A 310 -5.27 -0.83 31.50
C ALA A 310 -6.29 -1.90 31.04
N GLY A 311 -5.82 -3.08 30.61
CA GLY A 311 -6.67 -4.19 30.14
C GLY A 311 -6.98 -4.17 28.64
N GLU A 312 -6.46 -3.19 27.89
CA GLU A 312 -6.55 -3.09 26.44
C GLU A 312 -5.31 -3.76 25.80
N GLY A 313 -5.27 -5.10 25.81
CA GLY A 313 -4.16 -5.90 25.27
C GLY A 313 -4.03 -5.89 23.75
N ASP A 314 -3.54 -6.98 23.15
CA ASP A 314 -3.44 -7.08 21.68
C ASP A 314 -4.84 -7.17 21.02
N LEU A 315 -4.94 -6.85 19.74
CA LEU A 315 -6.14 -7.00 18.93
C LEU A 315 -6.06 -8.25 18.03
N PRO A 316 -7.20 -8.83 17.59
CA PRO A 316 -7.19 -10.01 16.74
C PRO A 316 -6.38 -9.82 15.45
N TYR A 317 -5.57 -10.82 15.11
CA TYR A 317 -4.96 -10.93 13.80
C TYR A 317 -5.95 -11.47 12.77
N PRO A 318 -5.65 -11.34 11.46
CA PRO A 318 -6.39 -12.04 10.42
C PRO A 318 -6.33 -13.58 10.64
N PRO A 319 -7.37 -14.34 10.21
CA PRO A 319 -7.49 -15.77 10.52
C PRO A 319 -6.33 -16.66 10.05
N ASP A 320 -5.59 -16.23 9.02
CA ASP A 320 -4.49 -16.93 8.38
C ASP A 320 -3.12 -16.76 9.06
N HIS A 321 -3.05 -15.96 10.13
CA HIS A 321 -1.81 -15.75 10.89
C HIS A 321 -1.64 -16.77 12.04
N PRO A 322 -0.42 -17.05 12.52
CA PRO A 322 -0.23 -17.76 13.79
C PRO A 322 -0.86 -16.99 14.96
N LYS A 323 -1.32 -17.69 16.01
CA LYS A 323 -1.88 -17.04 17.21
C LYS A 323 -0.76 -16.43 18.06
N MET A 324 -0.94 -15.18 18.49
CA MET A 324 0.06 -14.44 19.25
C MET A 324 -0.22 -14.43 20.77
N PRO A 325 0.81 -14.33 21.63
CA PRO A 325 0.62 -14.12 23.07
C PRO A 325 -0.17 -12.83 23.35
N GLY A 326 -1.13 -12.90 24.26
CA GLY A 326 -2.00 -11.76 24.60
C GLY A 326 -3.10 -11.45 23.56
N GLU A 327 -3.14 -12.17 22.44
CA GLU A 327 -4.22 -12.05 21.46
C GLU A 327 -5.52 -12.63 22.04
N PRO A 328 -6.64 -11.87 22.01
CA PRO A 328 -7.95 -12.40 22.41
C PRO A 328 -8.32 -13.62 21.55
N LYS A 329 -9.27 -14.43 22.02
CA LYS A 329 -9.76 -15.57 21.23
C LYS A 329 -10.29 -15.05 19.89
N ARG A 330 -9.66 -15.48 18.79
CA ARG A 330 -10.26 -15.37 17.45
C ARG A 330 -11.56 -16.15 17.48
N VAL A 331 -12.68 -15.46 17.32
CA VAL A 331 -13.95 -16.13 17.06
C VAL A 331 -14.07 -16.24 15.53
N GLN A 332 -14.65 -17.32 15.02
CA GLN A 332 -14.82 -17.46 13.56
C GLN A 332 -15.59 -16.26 13.00
N PRO A 333 -15.33 -15.85 11.75
CA PRO A 333 -16.11 -14.80 11.09
C PRO A 333 -17.61 -15.06 11.27
N SER A 334 -18.36 -14.01 11.60
CA SER A 334 -19.79 -14.06 11.84
C SER A 334 -20.51 -14.86 10.74
N LYS A 335 -21.43 -15.75 11.14
CA LYS A 335 -22.23 -16.63 10.26
C LYS A 335 -23.30 -15.87 9.45
N ASP A 336 -23.26 -14.55 9.41
CA ASP A 336 -24.27 -13.73 8.75
C ASP A 336 -24.09 -13.81 7.22
N ARG A 337 -24.71 -14.82 6.61
CA ARG A 337 -24.66 -15.13 5.16
C ARG A 337 -25.61 -14.27 4.32
N ASP A 338 -26.35 -13.35 4.94
CA ASP A 338 -27.48 -12.66 4.28
C ASP A 338 -27.23 -11.19 3.93
N ARG A 339 -25.98 -10.71 3.95
CA ARG A 339 -25.68 -9.37 3.41
C ARG A 339 -25.34 -9.41 1.92
N PRO A 340 -26.00 -8.60 1.07
CA PRO A 340 -25.60 -8.43 -0.33
C PRO A 340 -24.13 -7.99 -0.38
N ARG A 341 -23.37 -8.63 -1.26
CA ARG A 341 -21.95 -8.35 -1.48
C ARG A 341 -21.72 -6.98 -2.11
#